data_AF-A0A421J3K7-F1
#
_entry.id   AF-A0A421J3K7-F1
#
_cell.length_a   1.000
_cell.length_b   1.000
_cell.length_c   1.000
_cell.angle_alpha   90.00
_cell.angle_beta   90.00
_cell.angle_gamma   90.00
#
_symmetry.space_group_name_H-M   'P 1'
#
loop_
_entity.id
_entity.type
_entity.pdbx_description
1 polymer ?
#
loop_
_entity_poly.entity_id
_entity_poly.type
_entity_poly.pdbx_seq_one_letter_code
_entity_poly.pdbx_strand_id
1 'polypeptide(L)'
;MALRNNMRHILNEESLSNASSRSASRARTPKVDGEENGQLDINFSSIEELLTTKLESLQALLDSQVGQPDDLGMESTSNQDVRQKQIGQLNKARIQSGSTTINDIIYSLSLARNEISSQSRELLLAQLYKLIVSKPLVTYNEENAGSSSYVSDDKVNELIKIFLSKSYRSDSEFLLMFRSCIALLCSDIEEFGYLVSAEFLGAIQQLLVDPPTSVVTNENKANLATGICSLLLVLHNGSSSFGIDEKVAELLDIAEGSAKSALTLSQQLDAGDREYSTLFDVNEDKQIVNEATQKVRSEVNFAAATLHGAGCLLTLMPRGAYLNDFITEQMPKLVEMVDDDVNIEVAKAAGRVIGLCYEVFSYSEEDEDNDDDEDYNYNAPYYEQAALFSIIERLANLSTKKVSKKERKEAHSIFRDIQATLVNYTDVDKRTAIYRKSQEGQELLSSMFDSTYIKLSKTRSLPINSWFLYLRLIHLKWCFSFGVHNELVSNDSIRDILREPATDYELKYGTSGDHDPDDDAVHHANTDRYGDDEVKRTQRIRKARVNKLASEMDELELR
;
A
#
# COMPACT_ATOMS: atom_id res chain seq x y z
N MET A 1 -16.35 -32.19 -66.57
CA MET A 1 -16.90 -32.58 -65.26
C MET A 1 -15.73 -33.01 -64.40
N ALA A 2 -15.35 -32.42 -63.28
CA ALA A 2 -16.03 -31.51 -62.37
C ALA A 2 -15.00 -30.53 -61.77
N LEU A 3 -15.18 -29.25 -62.04
CA LEU A 3 -14.61 -28.13 -61.29
C LEU A 3 -15.74 -27.60 -60.41
N ARG A 4 -15.94 -28.21 -59.24
CA ARG A 4 -16.85 -27.77 -58.16
C ARG A 4 -16.61 -28.70 -56.97
N ASN A 5 -15.59 -28.42 -56.15
CA ASN A 5 -15.51 -28.93 -54.78
C ASN A 5 -14.38 -28.32 -53.90
N ASN A 6 -13.94 -27.08 -54.17
CA ASN A 6 -13.00 -26.38 -53.27
C ASN A 6 -13.47 -24.97 -52.91
N MET A 7 -14.75 -24.83 -52.55
CA MET A 7 -15.30 -23.56 -52.07
C MET A 7 -16.36 -23.78 -51.00
N ARG A 8 -16.02 -24.53 -49.94
CA ARG A 8 -16.88 -24.69 -48.74
C ARG A 8 -16.13 -24.91 -47.42
N HIS A 9 -14.86 -24.50 -47.34
CA HIS A 9 -14.09 -24.58 -46.08
C HIS A 9 -13.42 -23.28 -45.63
N ILE A 10 -13.82 -22.16 -46.23
CA ILE A 10 -13.41 -20.81 -45.84
C ILE A 10 -14.70 -20.02 -45.71
N LEU A 11 -15.42 -20.15 -44.58
CA LEU A 11 -16.52 -19.27 -44.15
C LEU A 11 -17.14 -19.70 -42.79
N ASN A 12 -16.36 -20.31 -41.89
CA ASN A 12 -16.74 -20.54 -40.49
C ASN A 12 -15.49 -20.55 -39.59
N GLU A 13 -14.63 -19.54 -39.75
CA GLU A 13 -13.82 -19.10 -38.60
C GLU A 13 -14.75 -18.28 -37.73
N GLU A 14 -15.34 -18.94 -36.73
CA GLU A 14 -15.94 -18.24 -35.61
C GLU A 14 -14.85 -17.38 -34.99
N SER A 15 -15.04 -16.08 -35.16
CA SER A 15 -14.33 -15.02 -34.47
C SER A 15 -14.26 -15.35 -32.97
N LEU A 16 -13.06 -15.62 -32.47
CA LEU A 16 -12.72 -15.48 -31.05
C LEU A 16 -12.82 -13.99 -30.69
N SER A 17 -14.05 -13.51 -30.53
CA SER A 17 -14.38 -12.16 -30.13
C SER A 17 -14.25 -12.03 -28.60
N ASN A 18 -13.02 -12.00 -28.12
CA ASN A 18 -12.67 -11.31 -26.87
C ASN A 18 -11.73 -10.11 -27.14
N ALA A 19 -11.79 -9.57 -28.36
CA ALA A 19 -11.30 -8.23 -28.64
C ALA A 19 -12.22 -7.22 -27.92
N SER A 20 -11.83 -6.89 -26.69
CA SER A 20 -12.33 -5.75 -25.92
C SER A 20 -12.46 -4.53 -26.84
N SER A 21 -13.70 -4.17 -27.18
CA SER A 21 -14.07 -2.93 -27.86
C SER A 21 -13.90 -1.74 -26.91
N ARG A 22 -12.65 -1.45 -26.53
CA ARG A 22 -12.28 -0.29 -25.73
C ARG A 22 -11.34 0.57 -26.57
N SER A 23 -11.61 1.87 -26.57
CA SER A 23 -10.85 2.88 -27.31
C SER A 23 -9.34 2.70 -27.09
N ALA A 24 -8.56 2.74 -28.17
CA ALA A 24 -7.10 2.59 -28.16
C ALA A 24 -6.38 3.57 -27.21
N SER A 25 -7.04 4.69 -26.86
CA SER A 25 -6.57 5.68 -25.88
C SER A 25 -6.44 5.15 -24.45
N ARG A 26 -7.23 4.15 -24.04
CA ARG A 26 -7.19 3.55 -22.69
C ARG A 26 -6.23 2.38 -22.55
N ALA A 27 -5.53 1.99 -23.61
CA ALA A 27 -4.60 0.85 -23.59
C ALA A 27 -3.19 1.22 -23.09
N ARG A 28 -2.86 2.53 -22.98
CA ARG A 28 -1.49 3.03 -22.69
C ARG A 28 -1.33 3.71 -21.32
N THR A 29 -2.43 3.98 -20.63
CA THR A 29 -2.44 4.36 -19.21
C THR A 29 -2.44 3.10 -18.36
N PRO A 30 -1.50 2.97 -17.39
CA PRO A 30 -1.54 1.88 -16.43
C PRO A 30 -2.92 1.86 -15.75
N LYS A 31 -3.55 0.69 -15.67
CA LYS A 31 -4.78 0.57 -14.89
C LYS A 31 -4.41 0.67 -13.41
N VAL A 32 -5.27 1.30 -12.62
CA VAL A 32 -5.33 1.08 -11.16
C VAL A 32 -5.37 -0.43 -10.95
N ASP A 33 -4.56 -0.96 -10.02
CA ASP A 33 -4.46 -2.39 -9.70
C ASP A 33 -5.87 -2.98 -9.61
N GLY A 34 -6.25 -3.71 -10.66
CA GLY A 34 -7.66 -3.90 -11.01
C GLY A 34 -8.08 -5.31 -10.71
N GLU A 35 -9.01 -5.48 -9.76
CA GLU A 35 -9.92 -6.62 -9.47
C GLU A 35 -9.35 -8.06 -9.40
N GLU A 36 -8.23 -8.37 -10.04
CA GLU A 36 -7.63 -9.70 -10.19
C GLU A 36 -6.69 -10.07 -9.03
N ASN A 37 -6.17 -9.09 -8.29
CA ASN A 37 -5.22 -9.26 -7.18
C ASN A 37 -5.82 -8.94 -5.80
N GLY A 38 -7.15 -8.84 -5.70
CA GLY A 38 -7.86 -8.36 -4.51
C GLY A 38 -7.65 -6.87 -4.23
N GLN A 39 -8.68 -6.22 -3.72
CA GLN A 39 -8.61 -4.80 -3.32
C GLN A 39 -8.18 -4.74 -1.85
N LEU A 40 -7.06 -4.07 -1.56
CA LEU A 40 -6.76 -3.69 -0.18
C LEU A 40 -7.75 -2.61 0.25
N ASP A 41 -8.13 -2.66 1.52
CA ASP A 41 -8.96 -1.69 2.21
C ASP A 41 -8.25 -0.35 2.46
N ILE A 42 -6.91 -0.33 2.48
CA ILE A 42 -6.14 0.92 2.45
C ILE A 42 -6.15 1.49 1.03
N ASN A 43 -6.69 2.71 0.93
CA ASN A 43 -6.93 3.36 -0.34
C ASN A 43 -5.85 4.39 -0.69
N PHE A 44 -5.03 4.10 -1.70
CA PHE A 44 -4.10 5.06 -2.32
C PHE A 44 -4.74 5.86 -3.47
N SER A 45 -6.08 5.90 -3.57
CA SER A 45 -6.75 6.50 -4.73
C SER A 45 -6.40 7.95 -4.96
N SER A 46 -6.13 8.77 -3.94
CA SER A 46 -5.79 10.19 -4.19
C SER A 46 -4.49 10.34 -4.97
N ILE A 47 -3.44 9.61 -4.58
CA ILE A 47 -2.15 9.65 -5.27
C ILE A 47 -2.19 8.90 -6.61
N GLU A 48 -3.00 7.85 -6.71
CA GLU A 48 -3.22 7.12 -7.97
C GLU A 48 -4.08 7.91 -8.97
N GLU A 49 -5.08 8.65 -8.50
CA GLU A 49 -5.88 9.58 -9.29
C GLU A 49 -5.02 10.75 -9.75
N LEU A 50 -4.15 11.29 -8.88
CA LEU A 50 -3.17 12.30 -9.28
C LEU A 50 -2.25 11.77 -10.40
N LEU A 51 -1.64 10.60 -10.22
CA LEU A 51 -0.81 9.96 -11.23
C LEU A 51 -1.58 9.72 -12.53
N THR A 52 -2.78 9.13 -12.44
CA THR A 52 -3.64 8.84 -13.59
C THR A 52 -3.98 10.12 -14.34
N THR A 53 -4.39 11.17 -13.63
CA THR A 53 -4.73 12.48 -14.22
C THR A 53 -3.54 13.11 -14.92
N LYS A 54 -2.33 13.03 -14.33
CA LYS A 54 -1.11 13.56 -14.96
C LYS A 54 -0.69 12.71 -16.17
N LEU A 55 -0.78 11.39 -16.10
CA LEU A 55 -0.50 10.46 -17.20
C LEU A 55 -1.53 10.56 -18.34
N GLU A 56 -2.80 10.81 -18.05
CA GLU A 56 -3.84 11.09 -19.04
C GLU A 56 -3.61 12.46 -19.69
N SER A 57 -3.24 13.48 -18.91
CA SER A 57 -2.87 14.79 -19.44
C SER A 57 -1.66 14.71 -20.37
N LEU A 58 -0.68 13.87 -20.02
CA LEU A 58 0.46 13.52 -20.87
C LEU A 58 0.04 12.87 -22.19
N GLN A 59 -0.87 11.88 -22.12
CA GLN A 59 -1.38 11.20 -23.30
C GLN A 59 -2.20 12.14 -24.20
N ALA A 60 -3.03 13.01 -23.63
CA ALA A 60 -3.80 13.99 -24.38
C ALA A 60 -2.89 15.00 -25.11
N LEU A 61 -1.79 15.41 -24.48
CA LEU A 61 -0.76 16.22 -25.14
C LEU A 61 -0.13 15.51 -26.32
N LEU A 62 0.09 14.19 -26.24
CA LEU A 62 0.63 13.38 -27.34
C LEU A 62 -0.36 13.29 -28.52
N ASP A 63 -1.63 12.98 -28.24
CA ASP A 63 -2.66 12.77 -29.26
C ASP A 63 -2.98 14.07 -30.03
N SER A 64 -2.89 15.23 -29.36
CA SER A 64 -3.12 16.55 -29.98
C SER A 64 -2.11 16.93 -31.08
N GLN A 65 -0.92 16.32 -31.09
CA GLN A 65 0.14 16.64 -32.05
C GLN A 65 0.06 15.83 -33.35
N VAL A 66 -0.53 14.64 -33.32
CA VAL A 66 -0.71 13.81 -34.53
C VAL A 66 -1.70 14.46 -35.52
N GLY A 67 -2.48 15.45 -35.06
CA GLY A 67 -3.53 16.10 -35.83
C GLY A 67 -3.30 17.55 -36.26
N GLN A 68 -2.17 18.20 -35.94
CA GLN A 68 -1.91 19.59 -36.36
C GLN A 68 -0.86 19.66 -37.48
N PRO A 69 -1.23 20.05 -38.72
CA PRO A 69 -0.26 20.47 -39.72
C PRO A 69 0.34 21.82 -39.29
N ASP A 70 1.64 22.01 -39.54
CA ASP A 70 2.42 23.21 -39.22
C ASP A 70 1.77 24.49 -39.79
N ASP A 71 0.97 25.18 -38.98
CA ASP A 71 0.47 26.51 -39.31
C ASP A 71 1.54 27.55 -38.94
N LEU A 72 2.46 27.78 -39.88
CA LEU A 72 3.48 28.82 -39.84
C LEU A 72 2.86 30.22 -40.06
N GLY A 73 1.88 30.58 -39.25
CA GLY A 73 1.28 31.91 -39.20
C GLY A 73 2.25 32.93 -38.63
N MET A 74 2.91 33.70 -39.51
CA MET A 74 3.66 34.90 -39.15
C MET A 74 2.70 35.99 -38.66
N GLU A 75 2.52 36.09 -37.34
CA GLU A 75 2.05 37.32 -36.70
C GLU A 75 3.08 37.81 -35.68
N SER A 76 3.31 39.12 -35.70
CA SER A 76 4.32 39.85 -34.94
C SER A 76 4.23 39.53 -33.45
N THR A 77 5.13 38.67 -32.99
CA THR A 77 5.24 38.28 -31.58
C THR A 77 6.47 38.95 -30.98
N SER A 78 6.34 39.45 -29.75
CA SER A 78 7.48 40.06 -29.05
C SER A 78 8.60 39.03 -28.88
N ASN A 79 9.86 39.46 -28.77
CA ASN A 79 10.99 38.55 -28.53
C ASN A 79 10.80 37.68 -27.26
N GLN A 80 10.01 38.15 -26.29
CA GLN A 80 9.63 37.37 -25.11
C GLN A 80 8.62 36.28 -25.45
N ASP A 81 7.62 36.56 -26.27
CA ASP A 81 6.63 35.57 -26.71
C ASP A 81 7.26 34.46 -27.55
N VAL A 82 8.22 34.80 -28.43
CA VAL A 82 8.95 33.80 -29.22
C VAL A 82 9.77 32.88 -28.31
N ARG A 83 10.47 33.44 -27.32
CA ARG A 83 11.25 32.65 -26.36
C ARG A 83 10.34 31.77 -25.50
N GLN A 84 9.19 32.28 -25.07
CA GLN A 84 8.23 31.51 -24.26
C GLN A 84 7.54 30.41 -25.08
N LYS A 85 7.23 30.66 -26.35
CA LYS A 85 6.76 29.64 -27.30
C LYS A 85 7.82 28.56 -27.53
N GLN A 86 9.09 28.93 -27.72
CA GLN A 86 10.21 27.98 -27.86
C GLN A 86 10.42 27.14 -26.60
N ILE A 87 10.39 27.75 -25.42
CA ILE A 87 10.47 27.04 -24.13
C ILE A 87 9.27 26.09 -23.96
N GLY A 88 8.07 26.52 -24.35
CA GLY A 88 6.87 25.69 -24.34
C GLY A 88 6.97 24.48 -25.28
N GLN A 89 7.52 24.67 -26.49
CA GLN A 89 7.77 23.60 -27.45
C GLN A 89 8.85 22.62 -26.94
N LEU A 90 9.94 23.11 -26.35
CA LEU A 90 10.99 22.28 -25.75
C LEU A 90 10.47 21.48 -24.56
N ASN A 91 9.70 22.09 -23.67
CA ASN A 91 9.09 21.40 -22.53
C ASN A 91 8.12 20.31 -22.99
N LYS A 92 7.35 20.57 -24.04
CA LYS A 92 6.53 19.55 -24.71
C LYS A 92 7.41 18.43 -25.25
N ALA A 93 8.43 18.72 -26.06
CA ALA A 93 9.30 17.70 -26.65
C ALA A 93 10.00 16.80 -25.60
N ARG A 94 10.47 17.37 -24.48
CA ARG A 94 11.11 16.62 -23.37
C ARG A 94 10.18 15.59 -22.74
N ILE A 95 8.90 15.94 -22.64
CA ILE A 95 7.87 15.13 -21.99
C ILE A 95 7.34 14.00 -22.91
N GLN A 96 7.51 14.13 -24.22
CA GLN A 96 6.65 13.48 -25.23
C GLN A 96 7.23 12.25 -25.91
N SER A 97 8.48 11.88 -25.68
CA SER A 97 9.09 10.80 -26.47
C SER A 97 8.98 9.46 -25.75
N GLY A 98 8.54 8.41 -26.46
CA GLY A 98 8.75 7.03 -26.02
C GLY A 98 10.24 6.66 -25.88
N SER A 99 11.13 7.59 -26.25
CA SER A 99 12.58 7.59 -26.02
C SER A 99 13.04 8.43 -24.82
N THR A 100 12.15 9.13 -24.11
CA THR A 100 12.54 9.96 -22.95
C THR A 100 12.89 9.01 -21.83
N THR A 101 14.15 9.02 -21.43
CA THR A 101 14.68 8.09 -20.44
C THR A 101 14.67 8.68 -19.03
N ILE A 102 14.87 7.83 -18.03
CA ILE A 102 15.02 8.26 -16.63
C ILE A 102 16.11 9.36 -16.52
N ASN A 103 17.23 9.17 -17.22
CA ASN A 103 18.34 10.11 -17.23
C ASN A 103 17.96 11.48 -17.82
N ASP A 104 17.20 11.49 -18.92
CA ASP A 104 16.74 12.73 -19.57
C ASP A 104 15.80 13.52 -18.67
N ILE A 105 14.95 12.82 -17.92
CA ILE A 105 14.01 13.43 -16.98
C ILE A 105 14.76 14.03 -15.78
N ILE A 106 15.68 13.28 -15.16
CA ILE A 106 16.48 13.76 -14.03
C ILE A 106 17.27 15.01 -14.44
N TYR A 107 17.90 14.99 -15.61
CA TYR A 107 18.58 16.17 -16.17
C TYR A 107 17.61 17.35 -16.38
N SER A 108 16.41 17.09 -16.91
CA SER A 108 15.41 18.15 -17.06
C SER A 108 15.01 18.75 -15.72
N LEU A 109 14.92 17.94 -14.66
CA LEU A 109 14.57 18.40 -13.32
C LEU A 109 15.68 19.24 -12.65
N SER A 110 16.94 19.14 -13.08
CA SER A 110 18.02 20.02 -12.59
C SER A 110 18.04 21.39 -13.28
N LEU A 111 17.25 21.60 -14.35
CA LEU A 111 17.19 22.88 -15.05
C LEU A 111 16.46 23.97 -14.26
N ALA A 112 16.84 25.22 -14.54
CA ALA A 112 16.35 26.39 -13.83
C ALA A 112 14.85 26.68 -14.06
N ARG A 113 14.25 27.47 -13.16
CA ARG A 113 12.80 27.79 -13.15
C ARG A 113 12.29 28.47 -14.41
N ASN A 114 13.15 29.23 -15.09
CA ASN A 114 12.84 29.89 -16.36
C ASN A 114 12.84 28.93 -17.56
N GLU A 115 13.41 27.73 -17.42
CA GLU A 115 13.51 26.75 -18.51
C GLU A 115 12.40 25.70 -18.46
N ILE A 116 11.99 25.28 -17.26
CA ILE A 116 10.89 24.31 -17.09
C ILE A 116 9.81 24.85 -16.17
N SER A 117 8.58 24.87 -16.68
CA SER A 117 7.38 25.26 -15.92
C SER A 117 7.06 24.26 -14.80
N SER A 118 6.34 24.69 -13.75
CA SER A 118 5.92 23.78 -12.65
C SER A 118 5.06 22.63 -13.17
N GLN A 119 4.11 22.90 -14.06
CA GLN A 119 3.26 21.87 -14.67
C GLN A 119 4.09 20.85 -15.47
N SER A 120 5.10 21.30 -16.21
CA SER A 120 6.02 20.41 -16.93
C SER A 120 6.82 19.53 -15.98
N ARG A 121 7.25 20.05 -14.82
CA ARG A 121 7.96 19.26 -13.80
C ARG A 121 7.08 18.17 -13.20
N GLU A 122 5.84 18.50 -12.84
CA GLU A 122 4.87 17.51 -12.35
C GLU A 122 4.63 16.39 -13.37
N LEU A 123 4.48 16.74 -14.65
CA LEU A 123 4.32 15.78 -15.73
C LEU A 123 5.57 14.92 -15.93
N LEU A 124 6.76 15.53 -15.91
CA LEU A 124 8.03 14.80 -15.97
C LEU A 124 8.17 13.83 -14.80
N LEU A 125 7.80 14.23 -13.57
CA LEU A 125 7.87 13.37 -12.40
C LEU A 125 6.86 12.21 -12.45
N ALA A 126 5.63 12.45 -12.92
CA ALA A 126 4.67 11.37 -13.14
C ALA A 126 5.17 10.36 -14.19
N GLN A 127 5.82 10.84 -15.25
CA GLN A 127 6.45 9.99 -16.26
C GLN A 127 7.68 9.26 -15.71
N LEU A 128 8.51 9.92 -14.90
CA LEU A 128 9.66 9.33 -14.22
C LEU A 128 9.21 8.15 -13.34
N TYR A 129 8.24 8.39 -12.46
CA TYR A 129 7.65 7.35 -11.62
C TYR A 129 7.15 6.17 -12.46
N LYS A 130 6.39 6.44 -13.53
CA LYS A 130 5.93 5.39 -14.45
C LYS A 130 7.09 4.58 -15.05
N LEU A 131 8.16 5.22 -15.50
CA LEU A 131 9.31 4.53 -16.07
C LEU A 131 10.01 3.63 -15.06
N ILE A 132 10.14 4.09 -13.81
CA ILE A 132 10.78 3.34 -12.72
C ILE A 132 9.99 2.07 -12.41
N VAL A 133 8.67 2.17 -12.21
CA VAL A 133 7.87 1.03 -11.69
C VAL A 133 7.32 0.11 -12.77
N SER A 134 7.38 0.50 -14.04
CA SER A 134 6.78 -0.31 -15.13
C SER A 134 7.66 -1.49 -15.53
N LYS A 135 8.97 -1.42 -15.33
CA LYS A 135 9.95 -2.41 -15.76
C LYS A 135 11.15 -2.39 -14.81
N PRO A 136 11.80 -3.55 -14.59
CA PRO A 136 13.08 -3.60 -13.89
C PRO A 136 14.08 -2.63 -14.48
N LEU A 137 14.80 -1.95 -13.60
CA LEU A 137 15.88 -1.08 -14.01
C LEU A 137 17.07 -1.90 -14.51
N VAL A 138 17.79 -1.32 -15.47
CA VAL A 138 19.07 -1.85 -15.92
C VAL A 138 20.16 -1.10 -15.16
N THR A 139 20.57 -1.68 -14.04
CA THR A 139 21.54 -1.13 -13.07
C THR A 139 22.89 -1.84 -13.15
N TYR A 140 22.90 -3.13 -13.49
CA TYR A 140 24.11 -3.94 -13.59
C TYR A 140 24.37 -4.38 -15.02
N ASN A 141 25.32 -3.73 -15.72
CA ASN A 141 26.22 -4.37 -16.69
C ASN A 141 27.19 -3.32 -17.27
N GLU A 142 28.50 -3.55 -17.24
CA GLU A 142 29.47 -2.78 -18.05
C GLU A 142 29.09 -2.80 -19.54
N GLU A 143 28.40 -3.85 -19.99
CA GLU A 143 27.92 -4.00 -21.37
C GLU A 143 26.77 -3.03 -21.74
N ASN A 144 26.01 -2.57 -20.75
CA ASN A 144 24.92 -1.62 -20.93
C ASN A 144 25.30 -0.20 -20.51
N ALA A 145 26.51 -0.01 -19.97
CA ALA A 145 27.04 1.30 -19.61
C ALA A 145 27.07 2.20 -20.86
N GLY A 146 26.34 3.32 -20.80
CA GLY A 146 26.16 4.24 -21.93
C GLY A 146 24.95 3.95 -22.82
N SER A 147 24.17 2.90 -22.54
CA SER A 147 22.83 2.77 -23.10
C SER A 147 21.89 3.81 -22.49
N SER A 148 20.90 4.25 -23.24
CA SER A 148 19.93 5.24 -22.75
C SER A 148 19.06 4.69 -21.60
N SER A 149 18.95 3.37 -21.48
CA SER A 149 18.20 2.67 -20.43
C SER A 149 18.97 2.44 -19.13
N TYR A 150 20.30 2.60 -19.13
CA TYR A 150 21.14 2.41 -17.95
C TYR A 150 20.99 3.57 -16.97
N VAL A 151 20.74 3.27 -15.70
CA VAL A 151 20.61 4.28 -14.64
C VAL A 151 21.80 4.14 -13.69
N SER A 152 22.69 5.12 -13.70
CA SER A 152 23.87 5.12 -12.81
C SER A 152 23.54 5.64 -11.42
N ASP A 153 24.33 5.23 -10.44
CA ASP A 153 24.35 5.78 -9.08
C ASP A 153 24.48 7.31 -9.05
N ASP A 154 25.34 7.89 -9.91
CA ASP A 154 25.49 9.33 -10.06
C ASP A 154 24.16 10.02 -10.42
N LYS A 155 23.33 9.37 -11.24
CA LYS A 155 22.02 9.90 -11.65
C LYS A 155 21.00 9.79 -10.54
N VAL A 156 21.00 8.69 -9.79
CA VAL A 156 20.17 8.54 -8.58
C VAL A 156 20.55 9.62 -7.55
N ASN A 157 21.85 9.83 -7.33
CA ASN A 157 22.37 10.87 -6.43
C ASN A 157 22.01 12.29 -6.91
N GLU A 158 21.96 12.54 -8.23
CA GLU A 158 21.45 13.82 -8.78
C GLU A 158 19.98 14.04 -8.39
N LEU A 159 19.12 13.03 -8.48
CA LEU A 159 17.72 13.13 -8.04
C LEU A 159 17.60 13.39 -6.53
N ILE A 160 18.39 12.70 -5.71
CA ILE A 160 18.46 12.93 -4.26
C ILE A 160 18.84 14.39 -3.96
N LYS A 161 19.87 14.92 -4.64
CA LYS A 161 20.30 16.32 -4.47
C LYS A 161 19.20 17.31 -4.90
N ILE A 162 18.47 17.02 -5.97
CA ILE A 162 17.32 17.84 -6.38
C ILE A 162 16.25 17.83 -5.28
N PHE A 163 15.93 16.68 -4.69
CA PHE A 163 14.99 16.60 -3.57
C PHE A 163 15.50 17.40 -2.35
N LEU A 164 16.75 17.22 -1.96
CA LEU A 164 17.37 17.90 -0.82
C LEU A 164 17.53 19.41 -1.00
N SER A 165 17.51 19.91 -2.24
CA SER A 165 17.52 21.35 -2.54
C SER A 165 16.25 22.08 -2.06
N LYS A 166 15.20 21.34 -1.68
CA LYS A 166 13.89 21.88 -1.24
C LYS A 166 13.26 22.87 -2.24
N SER A 167 13.53 22.67 -3.54
CA SER A 167 13.12 23.59 -4.62
C SER A 167 11.80 23.21 -5.32
N TYR A 168 11.02 22.30 -4.71
CA TYR A 168 9.68 21.90 -5.15
C TYR A 168 8.69 23.06 -5.07
N ARG A 169 7.81 23.21 -6.08
CA ARG A 169 7.01 24.43 -6.30
C ARG A 169 5.52 24.26 -6.02
N SER A 170 5.07 23.02 -5.85
CA SER A 170 3.70 22.64 -5.53
C SER A 170 3.71 21.39 -4.66
N ASP A 171 2.61 21.16 -3.96
CA ASP A 171 2.34 19.94 -3.19
C ASP A 171 2.44 18.67 -4.04
N SER A 172 1.93 18.72 -5.27
CA SER A 172 1.98 17.65 -6.25
C SER A 172 3.39 17.38 -6.74
N GLU A 173 4.18 18.43 -7.01
CA GLU A 173 5.59 18.29 -7.40
C GLU A 173 6.40 17.66 -6.27
N PHE A 174 6.20 18.13 -5.04
CA PHE A 174 6.85 17.55 -3.86
C PHE A 174 6.54 16.06 -3.73
N LEU A 175 5.26 15.69 -3.75
CA LEU A 175 4.82 14.32 -3.57
C LEU A 175 5.36 13.40 -4.66
N LEU A 176 5.30 13.81 -5.93
CA LEU A 176 5.80 13.02 -7.06
C LEU A 176 7.33 12.91 -7.05
N MET A 177 8.04 13.97 -6.64
CA MET A 177 9.50 13.96 -6.48
C MET A 177 9.90 12.97 -5.39
N PHE A 178 9.28 13.06 -4.22
CA PHE A 178 9.52 12.15 -3.10
C PHE A 178 9.24 10.71 -3.51
N ARG A 179 8.06 10.43 -4.07
CA ARG A 179 7.69 9.08 -4.50
C ARG A 179 8.62 8.51 -5.57
N SER A 180 9.02 9.32 -6.56
CA SER A 180 9.97 8.89 -7.59
C SER A 180 11.35 8.60 -7.00
N CYS A 181 11.80 9.39 -6.03
CA CYS A 181 13.08 9.18 -5.34
C CYS A 181 13.07 7.86 -4.56
N ILE A 182 12.03 7.62 -3.75
CA ILE A 182 11.88 6.38 -2.98
C ILE A 182 11.76 5.17 -3.91
N ALA A 183 10.90 5.21 -4.93
CA ALA A 183 10.73 4.11 -5.86
C ALA A 183 12.02 3.78 -6.63
N LEU A 184 12.80 4.80 -7.00
CA LEU A 184 14.09 4.61 -7.67
C LEU A 184 15.10 3.90 -6.75
N LEU A 185 15.22 4.35 -5.50
CA LEU A 185 16.08 3.71 -4.51
C LEU A 185 15.65 2.27 -4.23
N CYS A 186 14.35 2.02 -4.06
CA CYS A 186 13.82 0.69 -3.76
C CYS A 186 13.86 -0.27 -4.96
N SER A 187 13.87 0.23 -6.21
CA SER A 187 13.88 -0.63 -7.39
C SER A 187 15.16 -1.46 -7.54
N ASP A 188 16.27 -0.99 -6.96
CA ASP A 188 17.50 -1.76 -6.82
C ASP A 188 18.27 -1.28 -5.58
N ILE A 189 17.92 -1.84 -4.43
CA ILE A 189 18.50 -1.45 -3.15
C ILE A 189 19.93 -1.97 -2.97
N GLU A 190 20.30 -3.04 -3.67
CA GLU A 190 21.65 -3.60 -3.62
C GLU A 190 22.64 -2.63 -4.26
N GLU A 191 22.28 -2.06 -5.41
CA GLU A 191 23.08 -1.05 -6.09
C GLU A 191 22.97 0.33 -5.41
N PHE A 192 21.76 0.78 -5.05
CA PHE A 192 21.57 2.17 -4.61
C PHE A 192 21.51 2.38 -3.09
N GLY A 193 21.54 1.32 -2.28
CA GLY A 193 21.37 1.40 -0.83
C GLY A 193 22.40 2.29 -0.14
N TYR A 194 23.64 2.35 -0.64
CA TYR A 194 24.69 3.22 -0.07
C TYR A 194 24.43 4.72 -0.26
N LEU A 195 23.53 5.10 -1.18
CA LEU A 195 23.12 6.49 -1.39
C LEU A 195 22.13 6.98 -0.31
N VAL A 196 21.54 6.06 0.46
CA VAL A 196 20.64 6.38 1.58
C VAL A 196 21.46 6.87 2.77
N SER A 197 21.89 8.12 2.70
CA SER A 197 22.73 8.75 3.73
C SER A 197 21.92 9.19 4.95
N ALA A 198 22.61 9.39 6.09
CA ALA A 198 22.01 9.97 7.28
C ALA A 198 21.47 11.40 7.03
N GLU A 199 22.09 12.17 6.12
CA GLU A 199 21.57 13.48 5.71
C GLU A 199 20.23 13.34 4.97
N PHE A 200 20.12 12.37 4.07
CA PHE A 200 18.89 12.14 3.31
C PHE A 200 17.75 11.68 4.22
N LEU A 201 18.00 10.68 5.07
CA LEU A 201 17.02 10.21 6.05
C LEU A 201 16.63 11.29 7.06
N GLY A 202 17.61 12.04 7.57
CA GLY A 202 17.38 13.15 8.50
C GLY A 202 16.55 14.27 7.87
N ALA A 203 16.76 14.58 6.59
CA ALA A 203 15.95 15.57 5.87
C ALA A 203 14.48 15.15 5.73
N ILE A 204 14.20 13.86 5.47
CA ILE A 204 12.83 13.34 5.38
C ILE A 204 12.17 13.31 6.77
N GLN A 205 12.90 12.87 7.80
CA GLN A 205 12.42 12.87 9.20
C GLN A 205 12.06 14.28 9.66
N GLN A 206 12.89 15.27 9.34
CA GLN A 206 12.59 16.66 9.66
C GLN A 206 11.29 17.13 9.00
N LEU A 207 11.00 16.72 7.76
CA LEU A 207 9.74 17.07 7.07
C LEU A 207 8.50 16.42 7.70
N LEU A 208 8.65 15.30 8.42
CA LEU A 208 7.55 14.68 9.17
C LEU A 208 7.18 15.51 10.40
N VAL A 209 8.19 16.03 11.11
CA VAL A 209 8.01 16.77 12.38
C VAL A 209 7.71 18.26 12.14
N ASP A 210 8.33 18.88 11.14
CA ASP A 210 8.16 20.30 10.82
C ASP A 210 6.69 20.67 10.57
N PRO A 211 6.20 21.85 11.00
CA PRO A 211 4.81 22.24 10.76
C PRO A 211 4.48 22.27 9.26
N PRO A 212 3.23 21.95 8.88
CA PRO A 212 2.83 21.93 7.48
C PRO A 212 2.99 23.29 6.81
N THR A 213 3.38 23.26 5.54
CA THR A 213 3.54 24.44 4.68
C THR A 213 2.57 24.37 3.49
N SER A 214 2.57 25.38 2.62
CA SER A 214 1.77 25.37 1.39
C SER A 214 2.22 24.31 0.37
N VAL A 215 3.40 23.71 0.54
CA VAL A 215 3.93 22.66 -0.34
C VAL A 215 3.99 21.31 0.38
N VAL A 216 4.49 21.29 1.61
CA VAL A 216 4.52 20.09 2.45
C VAL A 216 3.29 20.13 3.37
N THR A 217 2.17 19.64 2.84
CA THR A 217 0.86 19.63 3.53
C THR A 217 0.75 18.44 4.49
N ASN A 218 -0.19 18.47 5.44
CA ASN A 218 -0.49 17.32 6.30
C ASN A 218 -0.91 16.07 5.50
N GLU A 219 -1.59 16.25 4.37
CA GLU A 219 -1.94 15.14 3.47
C GLU A 219 -0.69 14.50 2.84
N ASN A 220 0.30 15.31 2.48
CA ASN A 220 1.58 14.81 1.99
C ASN A 220 2.42 14.17 3.09
N LYS A 221 2.25 14.56 4.36
CA LYS A 221 2.95 13.92 5.49
C LYS A 221 2.57 12.47 5.71
N ALA A 222 1.30 12.11 5.52
CA ALA A 222 0.89 10.71 5.51
C ALA A 222 1.68 9.90 4.47
N ASN A 223 1.85 10.44 3.26
CA ASN A 223 2.64 9.82 2.20
C ASN A 223 4.14 9.81 2.52
N LEU A 224 4.67 10.84 3.19
CA LEU A 224 6.05 10.84 3.66
C LEU A 224 6.31 9.71 4.64
N ALA A 225 5.40 9.49 5.60
CA ALA A 225 5.50 8.42 6.59
C ALA A 225 5.49 7.04 5.92
N THR A 226 4.53 6.79 5.02
CA THR A 226 4.51 5.54 4.26
C THR A 226 5.77 5.36 3.41
N GLY A 227 6.26 6.42 2.76
CA GLY A 227 7.41 6.32 1.88
C GLY A 227 8.74 6.09 2.60
N ILE A 228 8.99 6.75 3.73
CA ILE A 228 10.20 6.48 4.52
C ILE A 228 10.16 5.06 5.10
N CYS A 229 8.99 4.60 5.56
CA CYS A 229 8.85 3.22 6.05
C CYS A 229 9.01 2.19 4.94
N SER A 230 8.57 2.51 3.71
CA SER A 230 8.79 1.65 2.53
C SER A 230 10.29 1.53 2.20
N LEU A 231 11.02 2.66 2.25
CA LEU A 231 12.47 2.66 2.04
C LEU A 231 13.18 1.85 3.12
N LEU A 232 12.86 2.06 4.39
CA LEU A 232 13.46 1.34 5.51
C LEU A 232 13.12 -0.15 5.47
N LEU A 233 11.89 -0.52 5.10
CA LEU A 233 11.50 -1.92 4.88
C LEU A 233 12.43 -2.58 3.84
N VAL A 234 12.58 -1.98 2.67
CA VAL A 234 13.38 -2.53 1.58
C VAL A 234 14.88 -2.54 1.95
N LEU A 235 15.38 -1.47 2.57
CA LEU A 235 16.78 -1.32 2.97
C LEU A 235 17.19 -2.32 4.05
N HIS A 236 16.32 -2.55 5.03
CA HIS A 236 16.65 -3.40 6.18
C HIS A 236 16.24 -4.87 6.00
N ASN A 237 15.40 -5.21 5.02
CA ASN A 237 15.00 -6.60 4.79
C ASN A 237 16.22 -7.48 4.48
N GLY A 238 16.38 -8.56 5.25
CA GLY A 238 17.54 -9.46 5.12
C GLY A 238 18.86 -8.93 5.72
N SER A 239 18.83 -7.76 6.36
CA SER A 239 19.99 -7.16 7.02
C SER A 239 19.75 -6.93 8.53
N SER A 240 20.68 -6.26 9.22
CA SER A 240 20.53 -5.94 10.64
C SER A 240 19.40 -4.92 10.87
N SER A 241 18.53 -5.21 11.83
CA SER A 241 17.43 -4.34 12.28
C SER A 241 17.87 -3.28 13.31
N PHE A 242 19.14 -2.89 13.30
CA PHE A 242 19.70 -1.94 14.27
C PHE A 242 19.02 -0.56 14.16
N GLY A 243 18.50 -0.06 15.28
CA GLY A 243 17.84 1.25 15.38
C GLY A 243 16.41 1.28 14.80
N ILE A 244 15.86 0.13 14.38
CA ILE A 244 14.47 0.04 13.92
C ILE A 244 13.49 0.22 15.08
N ASP A 245 13.84 -0.26 16.27
CA ASP A 245 13.11 -0.08 17.52
C ASP A 245 12.89 1.41 17.85
N GLU A 246 13.95 2.22 17.74
CA GLU A 246 13.86 3.67 17.92
C GLU A 246 12.89 4.31 16.91
N LYS A 247 12.89 3.83 15.66
CA LYS A 247 11.99 4.32 14.61
C LYS A 247 10.54 3.88 14.80
N VAL A 248 10.31 2.66 15.29
CA VAL A 248 8.96 2.21 15.65
C VAL A 248 8.42 3.07 16.79
N ALA A 249 9.20 3.29 17.85
CA ALA A 249 8.80 4.13 18.98
C ALA A 249 8.51 5.59 18.53
N GLU A 250 9.39 6.19 17.72
CA GLU A 250 9.19 7.53 17.16
C GLU A 250 7.87 7.63 16.37
N LEU A 251 7.57 6.64 15.53
CA LEU A 251 6.33 6.62 14.73
C LEU A 251 5.08 6.45 15.60
N LEU A 252 5.15 5.66 16.67
CA LEU A 252 4.05 5.51 17.63
C LEU A 252 3.80 6.81 18.41
N ASP A 253 4.85 7.52 18.82
CA ASP A 253 4.73 8.82 19.48
C ASP A 253 4.11 9.88 18.55
N ILE A 254 4.51 9.90 17.27
CA ILE A 254 3.90 10.77 16.26
C ILE A 254 2.43 10.40 16.05
N ALA A 255 2.12 9.10 15.96
CA ALA A 255 0.74 8.63 15.79
C ALA A 255 -0.16 9.07 16.95
N GLU A 256 0.30 8.89 18.19
CA GLU A 256 -0.42 9.28 19.40
C GLU A 256 -0.68 10.80 19.41
N GLY A 257 0.34 11.60 19.11
CA GLY A 257 0.22 13.05 19.01
C GLY A 257 -0.79 13.51 17.96
N SER A 258 -0.75 12.92 16.75
CA SER A 258 -1.68 13.24 15.67
C SER A 258 -3.10 12.73 15.93
N ALA A 259 -3.26 11.57 16.59
CA ALA A 259 -4.57 11.08 17.01
C ALA A 259 -5.23 12.02 18.03
N LYS A 260 -4.47 12.46 19.06
CA LYS A 260 -4.94 13.45 20.06
C LYS A 260 -5.26 14.80 19.42
N SER A 261 -4.46 15.24 18.45
CA SER A 261 -4.70 16.45 17.65
C SER A 261 -6.00 16.34 16.86
N ALA A 262 -6.20 15.24 16.13
CA ALA A 262 -7.43 14.96 15.37
C ALA A 262 -8.68 14.95 16.25
N LEU A 263 -8.62 14.27 17.40
CA LEU A 263 -9.71 14.24 18.37
C LEU A 263 -10.06 15.65 18.87
N THR A 264 -9.05 16.44 19.25
CA THR A 264 -9.24 17.82 19.70
C THR A 264 -9.91 18.68 18.62
N LEU A 265 -9.43 18.59 17.37
CA LEU A 265 -10.00 19.32 16.24
C LEU A 265 -11.45 18.88 15.95
N SER A 266 -11.75 17.59 16.07
CA SER A 266 -13.11 17.06 15.89
C SER A 266 -14.05 17.58 16.98
N GLN A 267 -13.59 17.65 18.24
CA GLN A 267 -14.36 18.20 19.35
C GLN A 267 -14.62 19.70 19.19
N GLN A 268 -13.63 20.47 18.71
CA GLN A 268 -13.81 21.90 18.40
C GLN A 268 -14.82 22.12 17.29
N LEU A 269 -14.80 21.28 16.25
CA LEU A 269 -15.75 21.31 15.14
C LEU A 269 -17.19 21.02 15.62
N ASP A 270 -17.36 20.00 16.48
CA ASP A 270 -18.65 19.59 17.05
C ASP A 270 -19.20 20.61 18.06
N ALA A 271 -18.33 21.21 18.88
CA ALA A 271 -18.71 22.24 19.85
C ALA A 271 -19.17 23.54 19.19
N GLY A 272 -18.87 23.72 17.91
CA GLY A 272 -19.17 24.96 17.19
C GLY A 272 -18.41 26.14 17.77
N ASP A 273 -17.24 25.91 18.37
CA ASP A 273 -16.34 26.93 18.93
C ASP A 273 -15.62 27.67 17.80
N ARG A 274 -16.44 28.19 16.89
CA ARG A 274 -16.07 29.08 15.81
C ARG A 274 -16.16 30.46 16.42
N GLU A 275 -15.01 31.03 16.78
CA GLU A 275 -14.93 32.46 17.01
C GLU A 275 -15.69 33.15 15.83
N TYR A 276 -16.81 33.81 16.12
CA TYR A 276 -17.62 34.63 15.18
C TYR A 276 -18.72 33.98 14.30
N SER A 277 -19.38 32.89 14.71
CA SER A 277 -20.46 32.24 13.93
C SER A 277 -21.88 32.86 14.02
N THR A 278 -22.03 34.18 13.92
CA THR A 278 -23.34 34.83 13.62
C THR A 278 -23.27 35.85 12.47
N LEU A 279 -22.09 36.07 11.87
CA LEU A 279 -21.84 37.17 10.94
C LEU A 279 -21.41 36.75 9.52
N PHE A 280 -21.17 35.46 9.26
CA PHE A 280 -20.70 34.98 7.95
C PHE A 280 -21.85 34.64 6.99
N ASP A 281 -21.60 34.78 5.68
CA ASP A 281 -22.47 34.23 4.64
C ASP A 281 -22.50 32.70 4.74
N VAL A 282 -23.63 32.08 4.37
CA VAL A 282 -23.85 30.62 4.42
C VAL A 282 -22.81 29.86 3.59
N ASN A 283 -22.28 30.48 2.52
CA ASN A 283 -21.24 29.87 1.69
C ASN A 283 -19.86 29.90 2.35
N GLU A 284 -19.53 30.99 3.04
CA GLU A 284 -18.26 31.13 3.78
C GLU A 284 -18.24 30.17 4.97
N ASP A 285 -19.34 30.04 5.70
CA ASP A 285 -19.46 29.07 6.80
C ASP A 285 -19.26 27.63 6.31
N LYS A 286 -19.86 27.26 5.17
CA LYS A 286 -19.63 25.94 4.55
C LYS A 286 -18.17 25.73 4.15
N GLN A 287 -17.50 26.75 3.62
CA GLN A 287 -16.09 26.65 3.25
C GLN A 287 -15.21 26.42 4.51
N ILE A 288 -15.43 27.19 5.57
CA ILE A 288 -14.70 27.05 6.85
C ILE A 288 -14.90 25.65 7.45
N VAL A 289 -16.14 25.14 7.44
CA VAL A 289 -16.45 23.79 7.91
C VAL A 289 -15.73 22.73 7.09
N ASN A 290 -15.71 22.88 5.76
CA ASN A 290 -15.01 21.95 4.88
C ASN A 290 -13.50 21.97 5.14
N GLU A 291 -12.90 23.14 5.31
CA GLU A 291 -11.47 23.29 5.64
C GLU A 291 -11.13 22.67 6.99
N ALA A 292 -11.95 22.90 8.02
CA ALA A 292 -11.77 22.27 9.34
C ALA A 292 -11.92 20.74 9.29
N THR A 293 -12.92 20.24 8.55
CA THR A 293 -13.12 18.80 8.33
C THR A 293 -11.93 18.17 7.59
N GLN A 294 -11.38 18.87 6.60
CA GLN A 294 -10.20 18.41 5.87
C GLN A 294 -8.96 18.37 6.77
N LYS A 295 -8.80 19.35 7.68
CA LYS A 295 -7.72 19.32 8.68
C LYS A 295 -7.83 18.10 9.59
N VAL A 296 -9.01 17.83 10.17
CA VAL A 296 -9.25 16.62 10.98
C VAL A 296 -8.87 15.37 10.19
N ARG A 297 -9.39 15.24 8.96
CA ARG A 297 -9.11 14.09 8.10
C ARG A 297 -7.61 13.93 7.78
N SER A 298 -6.90 15.04 7.58
CA SER A 298 -5.46 15.00 7.30
C SER A 298 -4.64 14.52 8.50
N GLU A 299 -5.00 14.90 9.71
CA GLU A 299 -4.36 14.42 10.95
C GLU A 299 -4.67 12.93 11.19
N VAL A 300 -5.92 12.52 10.97
CA VAL A 300 -6.33 11.10 11.04
C VAL A 300 -5.55 10.25 10.04
N ASN A 301 -5.43 10.70 8.79
CA ASN A 301 -4.68 10.00 7.77
C ASN A 301 -3.18 9.93 8.11
N PHE A 302 -2.63 10.99 8.71
CA PHE A 302 -1.23 11.01 9.12
C PHE A 302 -0.97 10.02 10.27
N ALA A 303 -1.82 10.02 11.31
CA ALA A 303 -1.76 9.06 12.41
C ALA A 303 -1.92 7.61 11.92
N ALA A 304 -2.86 7.35 11.01
CA ALA A 304 -3.05 6.02 10.44
C ALA A 304 -1.84 5.57 9.61
N ALA A 305 -1.23 6.47 8.83
CA ALA A 305 -0.04 6.15 8.04
C ALA A 305 1.19 5.87 8.92
N THR A 306 1.38 6.62 10.01
CA THR A 306 2.48 6.36 10.95
C THR A 306 2.26 5.07 11.75
N LEU A 307 1.02 4.72 12.11
CA LEU A 307 0.70 3.42 12.71
C LEU A 307 1.00 2.25 11.77
N HIS A 308 0.55 2.32 10.52
CA HIS A 308 0.90 1.27 9.54
C HIS A 308 2.41 1.22 9.28
N GLY A 309 3.09 2.36 9.27
CA GLY A 309 4.56 2.44 9.20
C GLY A 309 5.24 1.76 10.38
N ALA A 310 4.79 2.04 11.60
CA ALA A 310 5.28 1.41 12.83
C ALA A 310 5.09 -0.11 12.78
N GLY A 311 3.89 -0.58 12.42
CA GLY A 311 3.63 -2.01 12.23
C GLY A 311 4.52 -2.63 11.14
N CYS A 312 4.71 -1.95 10.01
CA CYS A 312 5.59 -2.41 8.94
C CYS A 312 7.05 -2.56 9.41
N LEU A 313 7.59 -1.57 10.11
CA LEU A 313 8.96 -1.63 10.64
C LEU A 313 9.10 -2.66 11.76
N LEU A 314 8.06 -2.88 12.57
CA LEU A 314 8.04 -3.96 13.57
C LEU A 314 8.26 -5.34 12.92
N THR A 315 7.82 -5.54 11.67
CA THR A 315 8.06 -6.79 10.93
C THR A 315 9.54 -7.05 10.58
N LEU A 316 10.42 -6.06 10.72
CA LEU A 316 11.87 -6.23 10.52
C LEU A 316 12.58 -6.73 11.79
N MET A 317 11.94 -6.61 12.95
CA MET A 317 12.54 -7.02 14.21
C MET A 317 12.46 -8.54 14.36
N PRO A 318 13.57 -9.22 14.72
CA PRO A 318 13.56 -10.65 14.89
C PRO A 318 12.71 -11.05 16.11
N ARG A 319 12.00 -12.17 15.99
CA ARG A 319 11.25 -12.76 17.10
C ARG A 319 12.19 -13.14 18.25
N GLY A 320 11.72 -12.93 19.48
CA GLY A 320 12.44 -13.28 20.71
C GLY A 320 12.13 -12.33 21.86
N ALA A 321 12.81 -12.55 22.99
CA ALA A 321 12.57 -11.83 24.24
C ALA A 321 12.64 -10.29 24.09
N TYR A 322 13.61 -9.77 23.33
CA TYR A 322 13.74 -8.32 23.13
C TYR A 322 12.53 -7.72 22.39
N LEU A 323 12.02 -8.40 21.35
CA LEU A 323 10.82 -7.95 20.65
C LEU A 323 9.59 -8.05 21.56
N ASN A 324 9.47 -9.09 22.38
CA ASN A 324 8.39 -9.20 23.36
C ASN A 324 8.41 -8.03 24.35
N ASP A 325 9.56 -7.75 24.97
CA ASP A 325 9.71 -6.64 25.93
C ASP A 325 9.30 -5.31 25.27
N PHE A 326 9.78 -5.07 24.05
CA PHE A 326 9.44 -3.87 23.28
C PHE A 326 7.93 -3.80 22.97
N ILE A 327 7.32 -4.89 22.52
CA ILE A 327 5.88 -4.95 22.24
C ILE A 327 5.09 -4.66 23.53
N THR A 328 5.43 -5.32 24.63
CA THR A 328 4.74 -5.15 25.93
C THR A 328 4.86 -3.70 26.43
N GLU A 329 5.99 -3.02 26.20
CA GLU A 329 6.18 -1.61 26.52
C GLU A 329 5.28 -0.69 25.66
N GLN A 330 5.15 -0.97 24.35
CA GLN A 330 4.38 -0.12 23.43
C GLN A 330 2.87 -0.43 23.40
N MET A 331 2.45 -1.62 23.84
CA MET A 331 1.04 -2.04 23.79
C MET A 331 0.06 -1.09 24.47
N PRO A 332 0.32 -0.50 25.67
CA PRO A 332 -0.60 0.46 26.29
C PRO A 332 -0.96 1.65 25.38
N LYS A 333 0.01 2.19 24.63
CA LYS A 333 -0.22 3.28 23.67
C LYS A 333 -1.13 2.84 22.51
N LEU A 334 -0.90 1.63 21.99
CA LEU A 334 -1.73 1.05 20.94
C LEU A 334 -3.17 0.81 21.42
N VAL A 335 -3.34 0.36 22.68
CA VAL A 335 -4.65 0.15 23.29
C VAL A 335 -5.39 1.47 23.49
N GLU A 336 -4.72 2.55 23.89
CA GLU A 336 -5.34 3.89 23.98
C GLU A 336 -5.83 4.36 22.59
N MET A 337 -5.03 4.15 21.53
CA MET A 337 -5.40 4.56 20.17
C MET A 337 -6.47 3.68 19.51
N VAL A 338 -6.56 2.38 19.87
CA VAL A 338 -7.63 1.52 19.36
C VAL A 338 -8.97 1.80 20.05
N ASP A 339 -8.96 2.29 21.29
CA ASP A 339 -10.14 2.74 22.04
C ASP A 339 -10.67 4.12 21.59
N ASP A 340 -10.53 4.46 20.29
CA ASP A 340 -11.07 5.68 19.69
C ASP A 340 -12.28 5.36 18.79
N ASP A 341 -13.49 5.62 19.31
CA ASP A 341 -14.75 5.43 18.57
C ASP A 341 -15.13 6.65 17.70
N VAL A 342 -14.38 7.75 17.78
CA VAL A 342 -14.55 8.96 16.99
C VAL A 342 -13.76 8.85 15.69
N ASN A 343 -12.46 8.54 15.77
CA ASN A 343 -11.58 8.43 14.62
C ASN A 343 -11.35 6.96 14.24
N ILE A 344 -12.37 6.33 13.65
CA ILE A 344 -12.36 4.89 13.32
C ILE A 344 -11.17 4.45 12.46
N GLU A 345 -10.61 5.33 11.61
CA GLU A 345 -9.42 5.01 10.81
C GLU A 345 -8.17 4.83 11.67
N VAL A 346 -7.99 5.64 12.72
CA VAL A 346 -6.89 5.48 13.70
C VAL A 346 -7.08 4.17 14.44
N ALA A 347 -8.30 3.90 14.93
CA ALA A 347 -8.59 2.66 15.63
C ALA A 347 -8.36 1.43 14.76
N LYS A 348 -8.76 1.46 13.49
CA LYS A 348 -8.46 0.39 12.53
C LYS A 348 -6.95 0.22 12.37
N ALA A 349 -6.19 1.30 12.16
CA ALA A 349 -4.75 1.22 11.98
C ALA A 349 -4.05 0.65 13.22
N ALA A 350 -4.38 1.13 14.42
CA ALA A 350 -3.86 0.61 15.69
C ALA A 350 -4.22 -0.87 15.88
N GLY A 351 -5.48 -1.24 15.61
CA GLY A 351 -5.95 -2.63 15.69
C GLY A 351 -5.16 -3.60 14.80
N ARG A 352 -4.74 -3.18 13.59
CA ARG A 352 -3.89 -4.00 12.71
C ARG A 352 -2.48 -4.18 13.28
N VAL A 353 -1.92 -3.14 13.89
CA VAL A 353 -0.61 -3.24 14.59
C VAL A 353 -0.74 -4.17 15.80
N ILE A 354 -1.84 -4.10 16.55
CA ILE A 354 -2.11 -5.04 17.65
C ILE A 354 -2.21 -6.48 17.12
N GLY A 355 -2.94 -6.70 16.02
CA GLY A 355 -3.01 -8.01 15.36
C GLY A 355 -1.62 -8.55 15.01
N LEU A 356 -0.76 -7.69 14.44
CA LEU A 356 0.65 -8.03 14.18
C LEU A 356 1.41 -8.36 15.47
N CYS A 357 1.25 -7.57 16.54
CA CYS A 357 1.93 -7.82 17.81
C CYS A 357 1.64 -9.24 18.33
N TYR A 358 0.38 -9.70 18.29
CA TYR A 358 0.01 -11.07 18.65
C TYR A 358 0.60 -12.12 17.69
N GLU A 359 0.75 -11.80 16.41
CA GLU A 359 1.29 -12.71 15.41
C GLU A 359 2.81 -12.95 15.57
N VAL A 360 3.57 -11.90 15.93
CA VAL A 360 5.03 -11.94 16.02
C VAL A 360 5.57 -12.16 17.44
N PHE A 361 4.69 -12.14 18.45
CA PHE A 361 5.06 -12.41 19.83
C PHE A 361 5.60 -13.83 20.00
N SER A 362 6.65 -13.98 20.79
CA SER A 362 7.26 -15.27 21.11
C SER A 362 6.66 -15.80 22.41
N TYR A 363 5.71 -16.71 22.31
CA TYR A 363 5.00 -17.26 23.46
C TYR A 363 5.86 -18.29 24.21
N SER A 364 5.96 -18.16 25.53
CA SER A 364 6.65 -19.14 26.39
C SER A 364 5.85 -20.44 26.49
N GLU A 365 6.54 -21.59 26.42
CA GLU A 365 5.99 -22.92 26.71
C GLU A 365 6.02 -23.23 28.22
N GLU A 366 6.70 -22.41 29.04
CA GLU A 366 7.04 -22.71 30.44
C GLU A 366 6.08 -22.09 31.48
N ASP A 367 5.15 -21.22 31.09
CA ASP A 367 4.22 -20.53 32.01
C ASP A 367 2.96 -21.36 32.37
N GLU A 368 2.96 -22.67 32.10
CA GLU A 368 1.85 -23.57 32.45
C GLU A 368 1.71 -23.84 33.96
N ASP A 369 2.75 -23.53 34.76
CA ASP A 369 2.82 -23.92 36.18
C ASP A 369 2.59 -22.75 37.18
N ASN A 370 2.30 -21.52 36.73
CA ASN A 370 1.99 -20.42 37.64
C ASN A 370 0.48 -20.30 37.87
N ASP A 371 0.02 -20.96 38.94
CA ASP A 371 -1.21 -20.60 39.63
C ASP A 371 -1.17 -19.12 40.09
N ASP A 372 -2.34 -18.46 40.06
CA ASP A 372 -2.75 -17.30 40.88
C ASP A 372 -2.66 -15.85 40.33
N ASP A 373 -3.17 -15.59 39.12
CA ASP A 373 -3.97 -14.36 38.85
C ASP A 373 -4.81 -14.54 37.56
N GLU A 374 -6.10 -14.91 37.70
CA GLU A 374 -7.04 -15.03 36.55
C GLU A 374 -7.19 -13.73 35.75
N ASP A 375 -6.82 -12.59 36.35
CA ASP A 375 -6.98 -11.25 35.78
C ASP A 375 -5.84 -10.84 34.82
N TYR A 376 -4.66 -11.49 34.87
CA TYR A 376 -3.48 -11.08 34.11
C TYR A 376 -2.79 -12.24 33.38
N ASN A 377 -2.61 -12.11 32.06
CA ASN A 377 -1.87 -13.09 31.26
C ASN A 377 -0.52 -12.52 30.82
N TYR A 378 0.54 -12.93 31.51
CA TYR A 378 1.92 -12.52 31.22
C TYR A 378 2.49 -13.16 29.93
N ASN A 379 1.89 -14.24 29.44
CA ASN A 379 2.28 -14.91 28.20
C ASN A 379 1.51 -14.33 26.99
N ALA A 380 1.51 -12.99 26.87
CA ALA A 380 0.88 -12.28 25.77
C ALA A 380 1.40 -10.86 25.60
N PRO A 381 1.20 -10.23 24.42
CA PRO A 381 1.57 -8.84 24.17
C PRO A 381 1.02 -7.85 25.20
N TYR A 382 -0.21 -8.04 25.65
CA TYR A 382 -0.89 -7.15 26.59
C TYR A 382 -1.50 -7.93 27.75
N TYR A 383 -1.19 -7.48 28.97
CA TYR A 383 -1.50 -8.19 30.21
C TYR A 383 -3.00 -8.13 30.57
N GLU A 384 -3.70 -7.03 30.26
CA GLU A 384 -5.16 -6.86 30.47
C GLU A 384 -5.99 -7.34 29.25
N GLN A 385 -5.92 -8.62 28.93
CA GLN A 385 -6.56 -9.17 27.71
C GLN A 385 -8.08 -8.98 27.67
N ALA A 386 -8.76 -9.12 28.81
CA ALA A 386 -10.21 -8.99 28.88
C ALA A 386 -10.69 -7.58 28.47
N ALA A 387 -9.95 -6.55 28.88
CA ALA A 387 -10.24 -5.16 28.49
C ALA A 387 -10.05 -4.96 26.99
N LEU A 388 -8.94 -5.46 26.43
CA LEU A 388 -8.68 -5.40 25.00
C LEU A 388 -9.75 -6.14 24.18
N PHE A 389 -10.13 -7.35 24.59
CA PHE A 389 -11.19 -8.12 23.91
C PHE A 389 -12.53 -7.39 23.92
N SER A 390 -12.88 -6.75 25.04
CA SER A 390 -14.10 -5.93 25.14
C SER A 390 -14.07 -4.73 24.19
N ILE A 391 -12.93 -4.04 24.08
CA ILE A 391 -12.75 -2.91 23.13
C ILE A 391 -12.93 -3.39 21.69
N ILE A 392 -12.25 -4.47 21.30
CA ILE A 392 -12.32 -5.02 19.95
C ILE A 392 -13.73 -5.53 19.62
N GLU A 393 -14.39 -6.24 20.55
CA GLU A 393 -15.76 -6.72 20.36
C GLU A 393 -16.75 -5.56 20.18
N ARG A 394 -16.60 -4.49 20.96
CA ARG A 394 -17.42 -3.28 20.83
C ARG A 394 -17.24 -2.63 19.46
N LEU A 395 -16.01 -2.56 18.94
CA LEU A 395 -15.70 -2.01 17.61
C LEU A 395 -16.16 -2.92 16.47
N ALA A 396 -16.04 -4.24 16.63
CA ALA A 396 -16.58 -5.24 15.70
C ALA A 396 -18.11 -5.19 15.58
N ASN A 397 -18.78 -4.65 16.60
CA ASN A 397 -20.24 -4.47 16.65
C ASN A 397 -20.67 -2.99 16.64
N LEU A 398 -19.79 -2.09 16.18
CA LEU A 398 -20.03 -0.65 16.16
C LEU A 398 -21.38 -0.30 15.49
N SER A 399 -22.28 0.34 16.23
CA SER A 399 -23.64 0.67 15.73
C SER A 399 -23.87 2.17 15.50
N THR A 400 -22.86 3.00 15.80
CA THR A 400 -22.97 4.47 15.80
C THR A 400 -23.46 5.03 14.46
N LYS A 401 -24.42 5.97 14.51
CA LYS A 401 -24.92 6.67 13.31
C LYS A 401 -23.94 7.72 12.78
N LYS A 402 -22.90 8.07 13.55
CA LYS A 402 -21.88 9.06 13.15
C LYS A 402 -20.95 8.54 12.05
N VAL A 403 -20.76 7.22 11.95
CA VAL A 403 -19.92 6.57 10.95
C VAL A 403 -20.77 6.10 9.77
N SER A 404 -20.27 6.31 8.54
CA SER A 404 -20.98 5.92 7.33
C SER A 404 -21.20 4.40 7.28
N LYS A 405 -22.22 3.96 6.54
CA LYS A 405 -22.52 2.52 6.41
C LYS A 405 -21.36 1.73 5.79
N LYS A 406 -20.60 2.36 4.87
CA LYS A 406 -19.44 1.76 4.21
C LYS A 406 -18.32 1.55 5.22
N GLU A 407 -17.89 2.62 5.89
CA GLU A 407 -16.82 2.58 6.90
C GLU A 407 -17.14 1.62 8.04
N ARG A 408 -18.40 1.56 8.47
CA ARG A 408 -18.84 0.63 9.50
C ARG A 408 -18.73 -0.83 9.07
N LYS A 409 -19.10 -1.14 7.84
CA LYS A 409 -18.98 -2.51 7.29
C LYS A 409 -17.51 -2.92 7.23
N GLU A 410 -16.64 -2.02 6.79
CA GLU A 410 -15.19 -2.23 6.75
C GLU A 410 -14.63 -2.43 8.17
N ALA A 411 -14.98 -1.56 9.12
CA ALA A 411 -14.58 -1.69 10.51
C ALA A 411 -15.04 -3.02 11.12
N HIS A 412 -16.30 -3.44 10.91
CA HIS A 412 -16.79 -4.74 11.38
C HIS A 412 -15.98 -5.90 10.82
N SER A 413 -15.58 -5.84 9.55
CA SER A 413 -14.73 -6.88 8.94
C SER A 413 -13.38 -6.94 9.64
N ILE A 414 -12.68 -5.81 9.69
CA ILE A 414 -11.31 -5.72 10.22
C ILE A 414 -11.25 -6.08 11.70
N PHE A 415 -12.18 -5.59 12.52
CA PHE A 415 -12.17 -5.91 13.94
C PHE A 415 -12.59 -7.36 14.25
N ARG A 416 -13.32 -8.04 13.36
CA ARG A 416 -13.54 -9.48 13.47
C ARG A 416 -12.28 -10.27 13.17
N ASP A 417 -11.54 -9.86 12.14
CA ASP A 417 -10.26 -10.47 11.78
C ASP A 417 -9.23 -10.30 12.92
N ILE A 418 -9.17 -9.10 13.51
CA ILE A 418 -8.35 -8.82 14.69
C ILE A 418 -8.81 -9.68 15.88
N GLN A 419 -10.11 -9.74 16.16
CA GLN A 419 -10.64 -10.57 17.24
C GLN A 419 -10.28 -12.05 17.06
N ALA A 420 -10.41 -12.57 15.83
CA ALA A 420 -10.04 -13.95 15.50
C ALA A 420 -8.54 -14.20 15.69
N THR A 421 -7.70 -13.24 15.28
CA THR A 421 -6.25 -13.29 15.49
C THR A 421 -5.92 -13.38 16.98
N LEU A 422 -6.44 -12.46 17.77
CA LEU A 422 -6.22 -12.39 19.21
C LEU A 422 -6.59 -13.72 19.90
N VAL A 423 -7.81 -14.22 19.65
CA VAL A 423 -8.30 -15.48 20.24
C VAL A 423 -7.44 -16.68 19.85
N ASN A 424 -7.02 -16.76 18.58
CA ASN A 424 -6.28 -17.93 18.09
C ASN A 424 -4.82 -17.95 18.53
N TYR A 425 -4.18 -16.78 18.70
CA TYR A 425 -2.79 -16.70 19.18
C TYR A 425 -2.67 -16.80 20.70
N THR A 426 -3.71 -16.44 21.47
CA THR A 426 -3.73 -16.68 22.92
C THR A 426 -3.96 -18.14 23.29
N ASP A 427 -4.65 -18.89 22.44
CA ASP A 427 -4.93 -20.32 22.63
C ASP A 427 -3.71 -21.16 22.18
N VAL A 428 -3.14 -21.93 23.12
CA VAL A 428 -1.90 -22.71 22.89
C VAL A 428 -2.08 -23.75 21.78
N ASP A 429 -3.21 -24.45 21.76
CA ASP A 429 -3.47 -25.52 20.80
C ASP A 429 -3.63 -24.94 19.38
N LYS A 430 -4.43 -23.88 19.25
CA LYS A 430 -4.64 -23.19 17.96
C LYS A 430 -3.36 -22.55 17.45
N ARG A 431 -2.63 -21.85 18.32
CA ARG A 431 -1.32 -21.26 17.98
C ARG A 431 -0.34 -22.33 17.51
N THR A 432 -0.27 -23.45 18.22
CA THR A 432 0.59 -24.58 17.83
C THR A 432 0.18 -25.16 16.47
N ALA A 433 -1.12 -25.29 16.20
CA ALA A 433 -1.63 -25.74 14.90
C ALA A 433 -1.21 -24.79 13.77
N ILE A 434 -1.25 -23.47 14.01
CA ILE A 434 -0.80 -22.41 13.09
C ILE A 434 0.71 -22.53 12.83
N TYR A 435 1.55 -22.58 13.87
CA TYR A 435 3.01 -22.65 13.72
C TYR A 435 3.49 -23.92 13.01
N ARG A 436 2.78 -25.03 13.18
CA ARG A 436 3.03 -26.29 12.46
C ARG A 436 2.58 -26.27 11.00
N LYS A 437 1.86 -25.23 10.57
CA LYS A 437 1.16 -25.18 9.27
C LYS A 437 0.32 -26.44 9.01
N SER A 438 -0.27 -26.98 10.09
CA SER A 438 -1.16 -28.14 9.99
C SER A 438 -2.41 -27.78 9.18
N GLN A 439 -3.19 -28.78 8.74
CA GLN A 439 -4.43 -28.51 8.02
C GLN A 439 -5.37 -27.58 8.82
N GLU A 440 -5.52 -27.83 10.13
CA GLU A 440 -6.28 -26.96 11.03
C GLU A 440 -5.65 -25.56 11.11
N GLY A 441 -4.33 -25.46 11.22
CA GLY A 441 -3.62 -24.17 11.20
C GLY A 441 -3.86 -23.36 9.93
N GLN A 442 -3.87 -24.01 8.76
CA GLN A 442 -4.17 -23.36 7.49
C GLN A 442 -5.63 -22.89 7.40
N GLU A 443 -6.57 -23.70 7.91
CA GLU A 443 -7.98 -23.32 8.01
C GLU A 443 -8.16 -22.12 8.96
N LEU A 444 -7.47 -22.10 10.11
CA LEU A 444 -7.45 -20.98 11.04
C LEU A 444 -6.89 -19.72 10.37
N LEU A 445 -5.75 -19.78 9.69
CA LEU A 445 -5.17 -18.65 8.94
C LEU A 445 -6.14 -18.10 7.89
N SER A 446 -6.79 -18.98 7.12
CA SER A 446 -7.79 -18.56 6.13
C SER A 446 -9.04 -17.91 6.74
N SER A 447 -9.31 -18.17 8.02
CA SER A 447 -10.46 -17.61 8.74
C SER A 447 -10.13 -16.35 9.54
N MET A 448 -8.86 -16.15 9.92
CA MET A 448 -8.40 -14.98 10.67
C MET A 448 -8.22 -13.75 9.78
N PHE A 449 -7.92 -13.98 8.50
CA PHE A 449 -7.60 -12.91 7.56
C PHE A 449 -8.23 -13.21 6.21
N ASP A 450 -9.00 -12.26 5.68
CA ASP A 450 -9.53 -12.34 4.31
C ASP A 450 -8.39 -12.37 3.30
N SER A 451 -8.00 -13.59 2.91
CA SER A 451 -6.78 -13.84 2.15
C SER A 451 -6.84 -13.16 0.78
N THR A 452 -5.90 -12.23 0.56
CA THR A 452 -5.69 -11.62 -0.75
C THR A 452 -4.63 -12.41 -1.50
N TYR A 453 -4.82 -12.66 -2.80
CA TYR A 453 -3.86 -13.41 -3.61
C TYR A 453 -3.29 -12.49 -4.69
N ILE A 454 -1.96 -12.37 -4.73
CA ILE A 454 -1.26 -11.69 -5.82
C ILE A 454 -0.83 -12.74 -6.83
N LYS A 455 -1.35 -12.67 -8.05
CA LYS A 455 -0.87 -13.56 -9.11
C LYS A 455 0.55 -13.17 -9.49
N LEU A 456 1.45 -14.14 -9.57
CA LEU A 456 2.81 -13.95 -10.08
C LEU A 456 2.93 -14.54 -11.50
N SER A 457 2.17 -15.59 -11.79
CA SER A 457 2.08 -16.19 -13.12
C SER A 457 0.73 -16.87 -13.31
N LYS A 458 0.53 -17.56 -14.45
CA LYS A 458 -0.67 -18.38 -14.67
C LYS A 458 -0.82 -19.49 -13.63
N THR A 459 0.27 -19.92 -13.01
CA THR A 459 0.33 -21.09 -12.13
C THR A 459 0.90 -20.75 -10.76
N ARG A 460 1.23 -19.49 -10.46
CA ARG A 460 1.80 -19.08 -9.18
C ARG A 460 1.04 -17.88 -8.64
N SER A 461 0.64 -17.95 -7.38
CA SER A 461 0.03 -16.86 -6.64
C SER A 461 0.63 -16.79 -5.25
N LEU A 462 0.90 -15.58 -4.78
CA LEU A 462 1.36 -15.29 -3.44
C LEU A 462 0.14 -15.00 -2.54
N PRO A 463 -0.14 -15.83 -1.53
CA PRO A 463 -1.17 -15.53 -0.54
C PRO A 463 -0.70 -14.44 0.42
N ILE A 464 -1.62 -13.56 0.78
CA ILE A 464 -1.47 -12.51 1.80
C ILE A 464 -2.53 -12.81 2.84
N ASN A 465 -2.14 -13.59 3.84
CA ASN A 465 -3.02 -14.23 4.83
C ASN A 465 -2.59 -13.95 6.28
N SER A 466 -1.75 -12.94 6.48
CA SER A 466 -1.23 -12.53 7.79
C SER A 466 -1.08 -11.02 7.87
N TRP A 467 -1.09 -10.46 9.09
CA TRP A 467 -0.86 -9.04 9.31
C TRP A 467 0.56 -8.65 8.94
N PHE A 468 1.52 -9.56 9.14
CA PHE A 468 2.91 -9.40 8.71
C PHE A 468 3.01 -9.13 7.20
N LEU A 469 2.45 -10.01 6.37
CA LEU A 469 2.50 -9.87 4.91
C LEU A 469 1.67 -8.67 4.43
N TYR A 470 0.52 -8.45 5.05
CA TYR A 470 -0.38 -7.34 4.71
C TYR A 470 0.28 -5.97 4.92
N LEU A 471 0.91 -5.74 6.08
CA LEU A 471 1.57 -4.46 6.38
C LEU A 471 2.75 -4.18 5.46
N ARG A 472 3.53 -5.21 5.10
CA ARG A 472 4.60 -5.09 4.10
C ARG A 472 4.05 -4.80 2.71
N LEU A 473 2.97 -5.48 2.30
CA LEU A 473 2.35 -5.27 1.00
C LEU A 473 1.81 -3.85 0.81
N ILE A 474 1.21 -3.25 1.85
CA ILE A 474 0.73 -1.86 1.79
C ILE A 474 1.87 -0.91 1.37
N HIS A 475 3.05 -1.09 1.94
CA HIS A 475 4.22 -0.26 1.67
C HIS A 475 4.77 -0.51 0.27
N LEU A 476 4.82 -1.78 -0.18
CA LEU A 476 5.19 -2.08 -1.56
C LEU A 476 4.17 -1.54 -2.58
N LYS A 477 2.86 -1.57 -2.29
CA LYS A 477 1.83 -0.95 -3.13
C LYS A 477 1.95 0.58 -3.15
N TRP A 478 2.31 1.22 -2.04
CA TRP A 478 2.60 2.65 -2.06
C TRP A 478 3.85 2.94 -2.90
N CYS A 479 4.90 2.15 -2.75
CA CYS A 479 6.15 2.34 -3.47
C CYS A 479 5.97 2.15 -4.99
N PHE A 480 5.37 1.04 -5.42
CA PHE A 480 5.34 0.62 -6.83
C PHE A 480 3.97 0.76 -7.52
N SER A 481 2.86 0.91 -6.78
CA SER A 481 1.49 1.06 -7.31
C SER A 481 1.17 0.04 -8.40
N PHE A 482 0.73 0.48 -9.59
CA PHE A 482 0.45 -0.36 -10.75
C PHE A 482 1.65 -1.18 -11.24
N GLY A 483 2.86 -0.85 -10.80
CA GLY A 483 4.10 -1.59 -11.07
C GLY A 483 4.39 -2.73 -10.09
N VAL A 484 3.67 -2.81 -8.96
CA VAL A 484 3.99 -3.78 -7.88
C VAL A 484 4.00 -5.23 -8.38
N HIS A 485 3.07 -5.60 -9.25
CA HIS A 485 3.04 -6.93 -9.85
C HIS A 485 4.30 -7.21 -10.69
N ASN A 486 4.75 -6.23 -11.48
CA ASN A 486 5.94 -6.39 -12.30
C ASN A 486 7.16 -6.59 -11.39
N GLU A 487 7.34 -5.72 -10.40
CA GLU A 487 8.45 -5.84 -9.44
C GLU A 487 8.46 -7.18 -8.72
N LEU A 488 7.32 -7.67 -8.23
CA LEU A 488 7.25 -8.99 -7.57
C LEU A 488 7.58 -10.17 -8.49
N VAL A 489 7.34 -10.02 -9.80
CA VAL A 489 7.65 -11.08 -10.78
C VAL A 489 9.11 -11.06 -11.21
N SER A 490 9.70 -9.88 -11.35
CA SER A 490 11.03 -9.72 -11.95
C SER A 490 12.16 -9.36 -10.99
N ASN A 491 11.84 -8.95 -9.76
CA ASN A 491 12.81 -8.56 -8.75
C ASN A 491 12.68 -9.48 -7.53
N ASP A 492 13.61 -10.45 -7.44
CA ASP A 492 13.61 -11.45 -6.37
C ASP A 492 13.78 -10.80 -4.99
N SER A 493 14.60 -9.76 -4.86
CA SER A 493 14.80 -9.05 -3.60
C SER A 493 13.51 -8.40 -3.08
N ILE A 494 12.69 -7.83 -3.98
CA ILE A 494 11.39 -7.25 -3.64
C ILE A 494 10.36 -8.35 -3.36
N ARG A 495 10.41 -9.47 -4.09
CA ARG A 495 9.55 -10.63 -3.81
C ARG A 495 9.82 -11.20 -2.41
N ASP A 496 11.08 -11.29 -2.02
CA ASP A 496 11.51 -11.83 -0.72
C ASP A 496 11.06 -10.97 0.48
N ILE A 497 10.70 -9.70 0.26
CA ILE A 497 10.08 -8.86 1.29
C ILE A 497 8.73 -9.43 1.72
N LEU A 498 7.97 -10.06 0.81
CA LEU A 498 6.69 -10.68 1.12
C LEU A 498 6.84 -12.17 1.50
N ARG A 499 7.80 -12.44 2.38
CA ARG A 499 8.03 -13.77 2.97
C ARG A 499 7.99 -13.67 4.49
N GLU A 500 7.27 -14.59 5.11
CA GLU A 500 7.24 -14.69 6.58
C GLU A 500 8.55 -15.27 7.13
N PRO A 501 8.98 -14.86 8.33
CA PRO A 501 10.09 -15.50 9.01
C PRO A 501 9.73 -16.96 9.35
N ALA A 502 10.75 -17.81 9.44
CA ALA A 502 10.56 -19.19 9.86
C ALA A 502 9.92 -19.24 11.26
N THR A 503 8.96 -20.15 11.46
CA THR A 503 8.33 -20.34 12.77
C THR A 503 9.29 -21.04 13.74
N ASP A 504 9.06 -20.92 15.04
CA ASP A 504 9.85 -21.65 16.06
C ASP A 504 9.81 -23.15 15.84
N TYR A 505 8.69 -23.66 15.31
CA TYR A 505 8.56 -25.06 14.92
C TYR A 505 9.50 -25.42 13.76
N GLU A 506 9.52 -24.62 12.69
CA GLU A 506 10.40 -24.81 11.53
C GLU A 506 11.88 -24.72 11.93
N LEU A 507 12.23 -23.82 12.86
CA LEU A 507 13.58 -23.68 13.40
C LEU A 507 13.99 -24.87 14.31
N LYS A 508 13.08 -25.36 15.16
CA LYS A 508 13.35 -26.41 16.17
C LYS A 508 13.40 -27.81 15.58
N TYR A 509 12.51 -28.12 14.64
CA TYR A 509 12.38 -29.46 14.06
C TYR A 509 13.00 -29.58 12.66
N GLY A 510 13.49 -28.47 12.10
CA GLY A 510 13.89 -28.38 10.72
C GLY A 510 12.70 -28.51 9.78
N THR A 511 12.78 -27.89 8.62
CA THR A 511 11.84 -28.15 7.53
C THR A 511 11.96 -29.64 7.19
N SER A 512 10.93 -30.43 7.49
CA SER A 512 10.87 -31.83 7.08
C SER A 512 10.70 -31.89 5.56
N GLY A 513 11.80 -31.66 4.85
CA GLY A 513 11.88 -31.52 3.39
C GLY A 513 12.58 -30.23 3.00
N ASP A 514 13.51 -30.30 2.04
CA ASP A 514 13.92 -29.18 1.19
C ASP A 514 12.67 -28.62 0.47
N HIS A 515 11.79 -27.93 1.21
CA HIS A 515 10.71 -27.16 0.64
C HIS A 515 11.30 -25.83 0.20
N ASP A 516 11.78 -25.84 -1.04
CA ASP A 516 11.90 -24.63 -1.82
C ASP A 516 10.55 -23.88 -1.72
N PRO A 517 10.51 -22.60 -1.33
CA PRO A 517 9.26 -21.82 -1.33
C PRO A 517 8.56 -21.78 -2.70
N ASP A 518 9.27 -22.20 -3.75
CA ASP A 518 8.70 -22.50 -5.07
C ASP A 518 7.69 -23.68 -5.08
N ASP A 519 7.70 -24.58 -4.08
CA ASP A 519 6.82 -25.76 -3.99
C ASP A 519 5.46 -25.43 -3.35
N ASP A 520 5.40 -24.46 -2.43
CA ASP A 520 4.13 -23.94 -1.90
C ASP A 520 3.32 -23.19 -2.99
N ALA A 521 4.00 -22.59 -3.96
CA ALA A 521 3.37 -21.99 -5.14
C ALA A 521 2.79 -23.04 -6.10
N VAL A 522 3.21 -24.31 -6.01
CA VAL A 522 2.82 -25.40 -6.93
C VAL A 522 1.57 -26.15 -6.43
N HIS A 523 1.26 -26.15 -5.13
CA HIS A 523 0.11 -26.89 -4.62
C HIS A 523 -1.27 -26.26 -4.88
N HIS A 524 -1.33 -25.00 -5.32
CA HIS A 524 -2.58 -24.34 -5.70
C HIS A 524 -2.88 -24.34 -7.21
N ALA A 525 -1.96 -24.80 -8.06
CA ALA A 525 -2.11 -24.77 -9.52
C ALA A 525 -2.39 -26.14 -10.15
N ASN A 526 -3.35 -26.90 -9.60
CA ASN A 526 -3.98 -27.97 -10.37
C ASN A 526 -5.02 -27.36 -11.32
N THR A 527 -4.61 -27.14 -12.56
CA THR A 527 -5.39 -26.55 -13.66
C THR A 527 -6.58 -27.40 -14.13
N ASP A 528 -6.82 -28.56 -13.53
CA ASP A 528 -8.03 -29.38 -13.72
C ASP A 528 -9.10 -29.22 -12.61
N ARG A 529 -8.84 -28.43 -11.55
CA ARG A 529 -9.76 -28.31 -10.40
C ARG A 529 -10.90 -27.30 -10.55
N TYR A 530 -10.83 -26.34 -11.46
CA TYR A 530 -11.87 -25.30 -11.55
C TYR A 530 -13.25 -25.85 -11.91
N GLY A 531 -13.33 -26.90 -12.74
CA GLY A 531 -14.60 -27.58 -13.02
C GLY A 531 -15.11 -28.43 -11.86
N ASP A 532 -14.19 -29.00 -11.08
CA ASP A 532 -14.53 -29.93 -9.98
C ASP A 532 -14.89 -29.17 -8.68
N ASP A 533 -14.29 -28.00 -8.45
CA ASP A 533 -14.64 -27.10 -7.34
C ASP A 533 -15.96 -26.37 -7.57
N GLU A 534 -16.33 -26.02 -8.80
CA GLU A 534 -17.63 -25.42 -9.08
C GLU A 534 -18.77 -26.42 -8.82
N VAL A 535 -18.58 -27.69 -9.23
CA VAL A 535 -19.54 -28.77 -8.95
C VAL A 535 -19.63 -29.06 -7.46
N LYS A 536 -18.50 -29.17 -6.74
CA LYS A 536 -18.48 -29.39 -5.28
C LYS A 536 -19.07 -28.20 -4.50
N ARG A 537 -18.75 -26.97 -4.90
CA ARG A 537 -19.33 -25.74 -4.33
C ARG A 537 -20.83 -25.67 -4.57
N THR A 538 -21.30 -26.01 -5.78
CA THR A 538 -22.73 -26.05 -6.11
C THR A 538 -23.45 -27.13 -5.32
N GLN A 539 -22.84 -28.30 -5.12
CA GLN A 539 -23.39 -29.36 -4.27
C GLN A 539 -23.44 -28.96 -2.79
N ARG A 540 -22.40 -28.33 -2.25
CA ARG A 540 -22.40 -27.79 -0.87
C ARG A 540 -23.48 -26.73 -0.68
N ILE A 541 -23.61 -25.78 -1.61
CA ILE A 541 -24.66 -24.75 -1.57
C ILE A 541 -26.04 -25.39 -1.65
N ARG A 542 -26.23 -26.39 -2.51
CA ARG A 542 -27.51 -27.11 -2.62
C ARG A 542 -27.84 -27.87 -1.33
N LYS A 543 -26.86 -28.53 -0.71
CA LYS A 543 -27.03 -29.22 0.58
C LYS A 543 -27.36 -28.24 1.71
N ALA A 544 -26.68 -27.09 1.77
CA ALA A 544 -26.97 -26.05 2.75
C ALA A 544 -28.38 -25.45 2.57
N ARG A 545 -28.82 -25.22 1.32
CA ARG A 545 -30.19 -24.76 1.01
C ARG A 545 -31.25 -25.79 1.39
N VAL A 546 -31.00 -27.08 1.13
CA VAL A 546 -31.92 -28.16 1.51
C VAL A 546 -31.99 -28.31 3.03
N ASN A 547 -30.86 -28.22 3.73
CA ASN A 547 -30.86 -28.25 5.20
C ASN A 547 -31.59 -27.05 5.80
N LYS A 548 -31.45 -25.86 5.20
CA LYS A 548 -32.19 -24.67 5.63
C LYS A 548 -33.70 -24.82 5.40
N LEU A 549 -34.10 -25.31 4.23
CA LEU A 549 -35.50 -25.62 3.92
C LEU A 549 -36.06 -26.72 4.84
N ALA A 550 -35.28 -27.74 5.16
CA ALA A 550 -35.68 -28.79 6.09
C ALA A 550 -35.88 -28.24 7.51
N SER A 551 -34.98 -27.36 7.96
CA SER A 551 -35.12 -26.67 9.25
C SER A 551 -36.34 -25.75 9.29
N GLU A 552 -36.60 -24.99 8.21
CA GLU A 552 -37.79 -24.13 8.10
C GLU A 552 -39.09 -24.94 7.97
N MET A 553 -39.06 -26.12 7.35
CA MET A 553 -40.20 -27.04 7.27
C MET A 553 -40.50 -27.74 8.60
N ASP A 554 -39.46 -28.14 9.34
CA ASP A 554 -39.61 -28.69 10.70
C ASP A 554 -40.11 -27.59 11.67
N GLU A 555 -39.69 -26.33 11.52
CA GLU A 555 -40.23 -25.18 12.28
C GLU A 555 -41.70 -24.85 11.96
N LEU A 556 -42.17 -25.19 10.75
CA LEU A 556 -43.55 -24.96 10.32
C LEU A 556 -44.50 -26.15 10.58
N GLU A 557 -44.02 -27.21 11.25
CA GLU A 557 -44.77 -28.46 11.52
C GLU A 557 -45.48 -29.08 10.29
N LEU A 558 -45.00 -28.78 9.08
CA LEU A 558 -45.55 -29.31 7.83
C LEU A 558 -44.84 -30.61 7.49
N ARG A 559 -45.28 -31.72 8.11
CA ARG A 559 -44.94 -33.07 7.68
C ARG A 559 -46.01 -33.70 6.81
#